data_AF-A0A7Z9I556-F1
#
_entry.id   AF-A0A7Z9I556-F1
#
_cell.length_a   1.000
_cell.length_b   1.000
_cell.length_c   1.000
_cell.angle_alpha   90.00
_cell.angle_beta   90.00
_cell.angle_gamma   90.00
#
_symmetry.space_group_name_H-M   'P 1'
#
loop_
_entity.id
_entity.type
_entity.pdbx_description
1 polymer ?
#
loop_
_entity_poly.entity_id
_entity_poly.type
_entity_poly.pdbx_seq_one_letter_code
_entity_poly.pdbx_strand_id
1 'polypeptide(L)'
;MRVNTNASAIFAHRNLLRNNATQTKTLERLSSGLKINRGADAPAQLQISENLRAQTVGLKQSIDNSEMAISLMQTGEAALDEVSRSLVKARQLAIHAANEAVNDETMLQADQQELDQIVGSINRIAKNTQYGKNYLLDGSGSGNGVTTGKHLSFVGAETTGLSTGIHGYDINITQAATHSSISGTVALTQEIIDAGEQITIVESGRVVNFKTVAGTSVEQTLTQLTGAIQAAGIEVELVQPDSSVTDSHAPQILT
;
A
#
# COMPACT_ATOMS: atom_id res chain seq x y z
N MET A 1 52.26 -1.38 61.22
CA MET A 1 50.79 -1.20 61.17
C MET A 1 50.47 0.29 61.25
N ARG A 2 49.69 0.84 60.31
CA ARG A 2 49.28 2.26 60.35
C ARG A 2 47.91 2.34 61.02
N VAL A 3 47.82 3.04 62.16
CA VAL A 3 46.62 3.15 63.00
C VAL A 3 45.56 4.09 62.38
N ASN A 4 45.98 4.99 61.48
CA ASN A 4 45.13 6.06 60.95
C ASN A 4 44.19 5.63 59.80
N THR A 5 44.40 4.45 59.20
CA THR A 5 43.56 3.95 58.11
C THR A 5 43.32 2.44 58.28
N ASN A 6 42.08 2.08 58.61
CA ASN A 6 41.68 0.68 58.73
C ASN A 6 41.23 0.14 57.37
N ALA A 7 42.18 -0.40 56.60
CA ALA A 7 41.92 -0.95 55.26
C ALA A 7 40.90 -2.10 55.27
N SER A 8 40.90 -2.95 56.30
CA SER A 8 39.95 -4.06 56.45
C SER A 8 38.53 -3.56 56.64
N ALA A 9 38.32 -2.52 57.45
CA ALA A 9 37.02 -1.89 57.64
C ALA A 9 36.51 -1.22 56.35
N ILE A 10 37.39 -0.55 55.59
CA ILE A 10 37.04 0.05 54.29
C ILE A 10 36.62 -1.03 53.28
N PHE A 11 37.32 -2.15 53.24
CA PHE A 11 36.96 -3.29 52.40
C PHE A 11 35.61 -3.90 52.78
N ALA A 12 35.38 -4.13 54.08
CA ALA A 12 34.11 -4.62 54.59
C ALA A 12 32.95 -3.66 54.25
N HIS A 13 33.17 -2.34 54.42
CA HIS A 13 32.18 -1.32 54.09
C HIS A 13 31.85 -1.28 52.59
N ARG A 14 32.86 -1.37 51.71
CA ARG A 14 32.66 -1.42 50.25
C ARG A 14 31.85 -2.65 49.82
N ASN A 15 32.09 -3.80 50.43
CA ASN A 15 31.31 -5.01 50.17
C ASN A 15 29.88 -4.90 50.70
N LEU A 16 29.68 -4.30 51.88
CA LEU A 16 28.35 -4.00 52.43
C LEU A 16 27.56 -3.10 51.46
N LEU A 17 28.15 -2.02 50.96
CA LEU A 17 27.50 -1.12 50.01
C LEU A 17 27.09 -1.84 48.71
N ARG A 18 27.94 -2.74 48.18
CA ARG A 18 27.59 -3.57 47.00
C ARG A 18 26.43 -4.53 47.29
N ASN A 19 26.43 -5.18 48.46
CA ASN A 19 25.34 -6.05 48.87
C ASN A 19 24.04 -5.28 49.07
N ASN A 20 24.10 -4.11 49.69
CA ASN A 20 22.94 -3.25 49.90
C ASN A 20 22.33 -2.82 48.55
N ALA A 21 23.16 -2.35 47.60
CA ALA A 21 22.70 -2.00 46.26
C ALA A 21 22.05 -3.18 45.51
N THR A 22 22.61 -4.38 45.66
CA THR A 22 22.04 -5.60 45.07
C THR A 22 20.70 -5.96 45.72
N GLN A 23 20.61 -5.85 47.04
CA GLN A 23 19.39 -6.11 47.81
C GLN A 23 18.27 -5.10 47.50
N THR A 24 18.60 -3.82 47.33
CA THR A 24 17.62 -2.82 46.89
C THR A 24 17.06 -3.17 45.51
N LYS A 25 17.90 -3.64 44.59
CA LYS A 25 17.49 -4.02 43.23
C LYS A 25 16.63 -5.28 43.21
N THR A 26 16.92 -6.27 44.06
CA THR A 26 16.06 -7.46 44.20
C THR A 26 14.71 -7.11 44.83
N LEU A 27 14.68 -6.21 45.82
CA LEU A 27 13.44 -5.67 46.38
C LEU A 27 12.62 -4.89 45.35
N GLU A 28 13.27 -4.10 44.48
CA GLU A 28 12.61 -3.41 43.35
C GLU A 28 11.94 -4.41 42.38
N ARG A 29 12.64 -5.49 42.03
CA ARG A 29 12.09 -6.56 41.17
C ARG A 29 10.96 -7.35 41.85
N LEU A 30 11.08 -7.63 43.14
CA LEU A 30 10.04 -8.33 43.90
C LEU A 30 8.78 -7.48 44.05
N SER A 31 8.92 -6.18 44.33
CA SER A 31 7.78 -5.26 44.48
C SER A 31 7.05 -4.97 43.18
N SER A 32 7.78 -4.88 42.07
CA SER A 32 7.20 -4.68 40.72
C SER A 32 6.69 -5.97 40.06
N GLY A 33 7.19 -7.14 40.49
CA GLY A 33 6.97 -8.41 39.80
C GLY A 33 7.67 -8.53 38.44
N LEU A 34 8.46 -7.54 38.02
CA LEU A 34 9.12 -7.49 36.73
C LEU A 34 10.61 -7.79 36.87
N LYS A 35 11.12 -8.65 35.98
CA LYS A 35 12.55 -8.98 35.93
C LYS A 35 13.42 -7.80 35.49
N ILE A 36 12.87 -6.89 34.68
CA ILE A 36 13.56 -5.72 34.11
C ILE A 36 12.72 -4.48 34.41
N ASN A 37 13.23 -3.60 35.29
CA ASN A 37 12.56 -2.34 35.65
C ASN A 37 13.22 -1.08 35.07
N ARG A 38 14.49 -1.17 34.71
CA ARG A 38 15.27 -0.04 34.21
C ARG A 38 15.88 -0.40 32.87
N GLY A 39 15.84 0.54 31.91
CA GLY A 39 16.48 0.37 30.60
C GLY A 39 17.99 0.16 30.68
N ALA A 40 18.63 0.56 31.77
CA ALA A 40 20.05 0.32 32.04
C ALA A 40 20.39 -1.16 32.33
N ASP A 41 19.43 -1.99 32.75
CA ASP A 41 19.68 -3.39 33.10
C ASP A 41 19.79 -4.29 31.85
N ALA A 42 18.95 -4.05 30.85
CA ALA A 42 18.89 -4.79 29.60
C ALA A 42 18.09 -4.02 28.52
N PRO A 43 18.71 -3.08 27.78
CA PRO A 43 17.98 -2.19 26.86
C PRO A 43 17.29 -2.95 25.73
N ALA A 44 17.94 -3.96 25.15
CA ALA A 44 17.36 -4.79 24.08
C ALA A 44 16.15 -5.62 24.56
N GLN A 45 16.22 -6.19 25.76
CA GLN A 45 15.12 -7.00 26.32
C GLN A 45 13.94 -6.10 26.73
N LEU A 46 14.22 -4.89 27.23
CA LEU A 46 13.19 -3.90 27.49
C LEU A 46 12.46 -3.49 26.20
N GLN A 47 13.21 -3.21 25.11
CA GLN A 47 12.63 -2.85 23.83
C GLN A 47 11.70 -3.94 23.28
N ILE A 48 12.12 -5.22 23.34
CA ILE A 48 11.26 -6.34 22.92
C ILE A 48 10.01 -6.42 23.80
N SER A 49 10.15 -6.27 25.13
CA SER A 49 9.01 -6.31 26.04
C SER A 49 8.00 -5.19 25.80
N GLU A 50 8.48 -3.98 25.43
CA GLU A 50 7.60 -2.86 25.14
C GLU A 50 6.93 -3.00 23.78
N ASN A 51 7.64 -3.55 22.77
CA ASN A 51 7.02 -3.94 21.50
C ASN A 51 5.92 -4.99 21.70
N LEU A 52 6.16 -6.02 22.52
CA LEU A 52 5.15 -7.02 22.84
C LEU A 52 3.98 -6.43 23.63
N ARG A 53 4.23 -5.49 24.54
CA ARG A 53 3.17 -4.76 25.25
C ARG A 53 2.34 -3.93 24.27
N ALA A 54 2.98 -3.19 23.36
CA ALA A 54 2.30 -2.42 22.33
C ALA A 54 1.46 -3.31 21.41
N GLN A 55 2.01 -4.45 20.97
CA GLN A 55 1.26 -5.45 20.20
C GLN A 55 0.10 -6.03 20.99
N THR A 56 0.28 -6.35 22.28
CA THR A 56 -0.80 -6.86 23.14
C THR A 56 -1.95 -5.86 23.26
N VAL A 57 -1.64 -4.57 23.46
CA VAL A 57 -2.66 -3.51 23.50
C VAL A 57 -3.34 -3.35 22.15
N GLY A 58 -2.57 -3.39 21.05
CA GLY A 58 -3.12 -3.35 19.69
C GLY A 58 -4.06 -4.52 19.39
N LEU A 59 -3.64 -5.75 19.73
CA LEU A 59 -4.44 -6.96 19.58
C LEU A 59 -5.72 -6.90 20.42
N LYS A 60 -5.63 -6.43 21.66
CA LYS A 60 -6.83 -6.24 22.50
C LYS A 60 -7.83 -5.29 21.85
N GLN A 61 -7.36 -4.15 21.35
CA GLN A 61 -8.24 -3.22 20.62
C GLN A 61 -8.81 -3.85 19.34
N SER A 62 -8.04 -4.65 18.61
CA SER A 62 -8.54 -5.39 17.44
C SER A 62 -9.62 -6.42 17.81
N ILE A 63 -9.50 -7.09 18.96
CA ILE A 63 -10.53 -8.00 19.47
C ILE A 63 -11.79 -7.20 19.79
N ASP A 64 -11.68 -6.11 20.57
CA ASP A 64 -12.81 -5.25 20.92
C ASP A 64 -13.51 -4.71 19.65
N ASN A 65 -12.73 -4.30 18.63
CA ASN A 65 -13.26 -3.85 17.34
C ASN A 65 -13.98 -4.98 16.59
N SER A 66 -13.49 -6.22 16.67
CA SER A 66 -14.11 -7.38 16.04
C SER A 66 -15.44 -7.74 16.74
N GLU A 67 -15.51 -7.63 18.06
CA GLU A 67 -16.75 -7.82 18.83
C GLU A 67 -17.80 -6.76 18.47
N MET A 68 -17.39 -5.50 18.28
CA MET A 68 -18.28 -4.45 17.78
C MET A 68 -18.77 -4.74 16.35
N ALA A 69 -17.90 -5.24 15.47
CA ALA A 69 -18.27 -5.64 14.12
C ALA A 69 -19.28 -6.80 14.12
N ILE A 70 -19.09 -7.80 14.99
CA ILE A 70 -20.05 -8.90 15.19
C ILE A 70 -21.40 -8.35 15.65
N SER A 71 -21.40 -7.44 16.62
CA SER A 71 -22.63 -6.83 17.13
C SER A 71 -23.39 -6.05 16.05
N LEU A 72 -22.65 -5.34 15.18
CA LEU A 72 -23.22 -4.66 14.02
C LEU A 72 -23.82 -5.66 13.02
N MET A 73 -23.09 -6.74 12.70
CA MET A 73 -23.58 -7.78 11.79
C MET A 73 -24.84 -8.45 12.32
N GLN A 74 -24.90 -8.79 13.61
CA GLN A 74 -26.09 -9.38 14.24
C GLN A 74 -27.30 -8.46 14.17
N THR A 75 -27.10 -7.15 14.31
CA THR A 75 -28.19 -6.16 14.16
C THR A 75 -28.72 -6.15 12.72
N GLY A 76 -27.82 -6.20 11.74
CA GLY A 76 -28.19 -6.32 10.33
C GLY A 76 -28.91 -7.65 10.02
N GLU A 77 -28.40 -8.76 10.53
CA GLU A 77 -28.97 -10.10 10.33
C GLU A 77 -30.39 -10.21 10.91
N ALA A 78 -30.62 -9.71 12.13
CA ALA A 78 -31.95 -9.70 12.74
C ALA A 78 -32.96 -8.88 11.91
N ALA A 79 -32.54 -7.74 11.37
CA ALA A 79 -33.37 -6.94 10.47
C ALA A 79 -33.68 -7.67 9.16
N LEU A 80 -32.69 -8.39 8.59
CA LEU A 80 -32.88 -9.19 7.38
C LEU A 80 -33.77 -10.42 7.61
N ASP A 81 -33.78 -11.02 8.81
CA ASP A 81 -34.74 -12.09 9.14
C ASP A 81 -36.19 -11.58 9.07
N GLU A 82 -36.45 -10.36 9.56
CA GLU A 82 -37.78 -9.76 9.47
C GLU A 82 -38.17 -9.43 8.02
N VAL A 83 -37.22 -8.98 7.20
CA VAL A 83 -37.43 -8.79 5.76
C VAL A 83 -37.74 -10.14 5.09
N SER A 84 -36.99 -11.20 5.42
CA SER A 84 -37.22 -12.55 4.90
C SER A 84 -38.62 -13.07 5.23
N ARG A 85 -39.07 -12.94 6.49
CA ARG A 85 -40.43 -13.28 6.91
C ARG A 85 -41.50 -12.49 6.16
N SER A 86 -41.25 -11.20 5.95
CA SER A 86 -42.15 -10.32 5.19
C SER A 86 -42.26 -10.76 3.72
N LEU A 87 -41.14 -11.14 3.09
CA LEU A 87 -41.13 -11.66 1.72
C LEU A 87 -41.83 -13.02 1.59
N VAL A 88 -41.71 -13.90 2.60
CA VAL A 88 -42.47 -15.16 2.63
C VAL A 88 -43.98 -14.89 2.65
N LYS A 89 -44.44 -13.90 3.43
CA LYS A 89 -45.85 -13.47 3.43
C LYS A 89 -46.27 -12.90 2.08
N ALA A 90 -45.45 -12.02 1.48
CA ALA A 90 -45.72 -11.50 0.13
C ALA A 90 -45.86 -12.62 -0.90
N ARG A 91 -45.03 -13.66 -0.81
CA ARG A 91 -45.14 -14.84 -1.67
C ARG A 91 -46.43 -15.63 -1.44
N GLN A 92 -46.85 -15.81 -0.19
CA GLN A 92 -48.12 -16.47 0.14
C GLN A 92 -49.29 -15.70 -0.47
N LEU A 93 -49.28 -14.37 -0.36
CA LEU A 93 -50.30 -13.49 -0.91
C LEU A 93 -50.31 -13.52 -2.44
N ALA A 94 -49.15 -13.55 -3.09
CA ALA A 94 -49.06 -13.71 -4.54
C ALA A 94 -49.64 -15.06 -5.03
N ILE A 95 -49.43 -16.14 -4.29
CA ILE A 95 -50.05 -17.45 -4.58
C ILE A 95 -51.56 -17.40 -4.34
N HIS A 96 -52.00 -16.71 -3.28
CA HIS A 96 -53.41 -16.50 -2.99
C HIS A 96 -54.09 -15.78 -4.16
N ALA A 97 -53.57 -14.61 -4.55
CA ALA A 97 -54.08 -13.81 -5.66
C ALA A 97 -54.11 -14.56 -7.01
N ALA A 98 -53.14 -15.45 -7.26
CA ALA A 98 -53.08 -16.26 -8.48
C ALA A 98 -54.20 -17.32 -8.59
N ASN A 99 -54.98 -17.58 -7.54
CA ASN A 99 -56.14 -18.48 -7.62
C ASN A 99 -57.37 -17.77 -8.19
N GLU A 100 -57.36 -17.52 -9.51
CA GLU A 100 -58.43 -16.82 -10.25
C GLU A 100 -59.81 -17.47 -10.13
N ALA A 101 -59.89 -18.76 -9.82
CA ALA A 101 -61.16 -19.47 -9.67
C ALA A 101 -61.94 -19.15 -8.39
N VAL A 102 -61.29 -18.53 -7.39
CA VAL A 102 -61.86 -18.26 -6.06
C VAL A 102 -61.88 -16.77 -5.73
N ASN A 103 -60.99 -15.97 -6.31
CA ASN A 103 -60.85 -14.55 -5.98
C ASN A 103 -61.73 -13.65 -6.84
N ASP A 104 -62.50 -12.79 -6.18
CA ASP A 104 -63.21 -11.68 -6.81
C ASP A 104 -62.30 -10.43 -6.90
N GLU A 105 -62.70 -9.45 -7.72
CA GLU A 105 -61.95 -8.19 -7.93
C GLU A 105 -61.70 -7.41 -6.63
N THR A 106 -62.63 -7.45 -5.68
CA THR A 106 -62.48 -6.84 -4.35
C THR A 106 -61.44 -7.55 -3.49
N MET A 107 -61.32 -8.88 -3.60
CA MET A 107 -60.29 -9.65 -2.90
C MET A 107 -58.91 -9.38 -3.49
N LEU A 108 -58.80 -9.31 -4.82
CA LEU A 108 -57.56 -8.95 -5.51
C LEU A 108 -57.07 -7.54 -5.13
N GLN A 109 -57.98 -6.57 -4.97
CA GLN A 109 -57.63 -5.24 -4.47
C GLN A 109 -57.15 -5.27 -3.02
N ALA A 110 -57.77 -6.09 -2.15
CA ALA A 110 -57.32 -6.24 -0.77
C ALA A 110 -55.93 -6.89 -0.68
N ASP A 111 -55.68 -7.93 -1.47
CA ASP A 111 -54.38 -8.59 -1.59
C ASP A 111 -53.31 -7.59 -2.08
N GLN A 112 -53.62 -6.74 -3.06
CA GLN A 112 -52.69 -5.71 -3.51
C GLN A 112 -52.35 -4.70 -2.40
N GLN A 113 -53.34 -4.26 -1.63
CA GLN A 113 -53.11 -3.33 -0.51
C GLN A 113 -52.23 -3.95 0.57
N GLU A 114 -52.42 -5.23 0.89
CA GLU A 114 -51.57 -5.93 1.86
C GLU A 114 -50.14 -6.13 1.32
N LEU A 115 -49.98 -6.41 0.02
CA LEU A 115 -48.66 -6.46 -0.62
C LEU A 115 -47.93 -5.11 -0.54
N ASP A 116 -48.64 -4.01 -0.81
CA ASP A 116 -48.09 -2.65 -0.70
C ASP A 116 -47.67 -2.33 0.74
N GLN A 117 -48.43 -2.79 1.74
CA GLN A 117 -48.06 -2.67 3.16
C GLN A 117 -46.80 -3.47 3.50
N ILE A 118 -46.67 -4.70 2.97
CA ILE A 118 -45.48 -5.53 3.16
C ILE A 118 -44.25 -4.83 2.57
N VAL A 119 -44.35 -4.33 1.33
CA VAL A 119 -43.26 -3.57 0.68
C VAL A 119 -42.93 -2.30 1.48
N GLY A 120 -43.94 -1.58 1.97
CA GLY A 120 -43.76 -0.42 2.84
C GLY A 120 -43.03 -0.76 4.14
N SER A 121 -43.36 -1.89 4.76
CA SER A 121 -42.68 -2.37 5.97
C SER A 121 -41.23 -2.74 5.71
N ILE A 122 -40.94 -3.44 4.61
CA ILE A 122 -39.57 -3.78 4.19
C ILE A 122 -38.74 -2.51 3.99
N ASN A 123 -39.27 -1.52 3.27
CA ASN A 123 -38.59 -0.23 3.07
C ASN A 123 -38.33 0.51 4.38
N ARG A 124 -39.27 0.44 5.33
CA ARG A 124 -39.10 1.04 6.66
C ARG A 124 -38.01 0.31 7.47
N ILE A 125 -37.97 -1.02 7.44
CA ILE A 125 -36.91 -1.81 8.10
C ILE A 125 -35.56 -1.44 7.50
N ALA A 126 -35.45 -1.40 6.17
CA ALA A 126 -34.22 -1.03 5.49
C ALA A 126 -33.72 0.38 5.88
N LYS A 127 -34.62 1.38 5.90
CA LYS A 127 -34.28 2.78 6.24
C LYS A 127 -34.01 3.04 7.72
N ASN A 128 -34.61 2.27 8.62
CA ASN A 128 -34.53 2.53 10.06
C ASN A 128 -33.54 1.61 10.79
N THR A 129 -33.03 0.56 10.14
CA THR A 129 -32.04 -0.33 10.74
C THR A 129 -30.71 0.40 10.89
N GLN A 130 -30.33 0.69 12.13
CA GLN A 130 -29.13 1.44 12.47
C GLN A 130 -28.36 0.79 13.62
N TYR A 131 -27.04 0.89 13.58
CA TYR A 131 -26.16 0.59 14.70
C TYR A 131 -25.45 1.87 15.12
N GLY A 132 -25.74 2.35 16.33
CA GLY A 132 -25.30 3.67 16.77
C GLY A 132 -25.91 4.78 15.89
N LYS A 133 -25.08 5.41 15.05
CA LYS A 133 -25.48 6.48 14.11
C LYS A 133 -25.41 6.05 12.64
N ASN A 134 -25.05 4.80 12.37
CA ASN A 134 -24.83 4.30 11.01
C ASN A 134 -26.02 3.47 10.55
N TYR A 135 -26.60 3.83 9.41
CA TYR A 135 -27.60 3.03 8.73
C TYR A 135 -26.94 1.82 8.07
N LEU A 136 -27.58 0.65 8.16
CA LEU A 136 -26.96 -0.61 7.73
C LEU A 136 -27.48 -1.13 6.38
N LEU A 137 -28.75 -0.87 6.06
CA LEU A 137 -29.47 -1.51 4.96
C LEU A 137 -29.98 -0.51 3.90
N ASP A 138 -29.50 0.72 3.92
CA ASP A 138 -29.90 1.79 2.99
C ASP A 138 -29.02 1.87 1.72
N GLY A 139 -28.02 0.99 1.60
CA GLY A 139 -27.06 0.97 0.50
C GLY A 139 -25.90 1.97 0.63
N SER A 140 -25.89 2.84 1.66
CA SER A 140 -24.81 3.80 1.90
C SER A 140 -23.45 3.13 2.17
N GLY A 141 -23.46 1.89 2.68
CA GLY A 141 -22.27 1.08 2.92
C GLY A 141 -21.65 0.40 1.68
N SER A 142 -22.28 0.48 0.51
CA SER A 142 -21.90 -0.29 -0.69
C SER A 142 -20.65 0.22 -1.44
N GLY A 143 -19.99 1.28 -0.96
CA GLY A 143 -18.92 2.01 -1.67
C GLY A 143 -17.50 1.89 -1.11
N ASN A 144 -17.20 0.90 -0.25
CA ASN A 144 -15.86 0.78 0.33
C ASN A 144 -14.99 -0.18 -0.50
N GLY A 145 -14.29 0.34 -1.50
CA GLY A 145 -13.21 -0.39 -2.15
C GLY A 145 -11.93 -0.32 -1.33
N VAL A 146 -11.44 -1.49 -0.91
CA VAL A 146 -10.13 -1.61 -0.26
C VAL A 146 -9.08 -1.89 -1.33
N THR A 147 -8.17 -0.95 -1.54
CA THR A 147 -7.00 -1.16 -2.41
C THR A 147 -5.85 -1.76 -1.61
N THR A 148 -5.40 -2.96 -1.99
CA THR A 148 -4.23 -3.63 -1.40
C THR A 148 -3.12 -3.77 -2.45
N GLY A 149 -2.20 -2.80 -2.49
CA GLY A 149 -1.03 -2.85 -3.38
C GLY A 149 -0.25 -1.55 -3.39
N LYS A 150 1.08 -1.63 -3.49
CA LYS A 150 1.93 -0.44 -3.65
C LYS A 150 1.60 0.18 -5.02
N HIS A 151 1.22 1.46 -5.04
CA HIS A 151 0.80 2.25 -6.23
C HIS A 151 -0.64 2.07 -6.74
N LEU A 152 -1.55 1.49 -5.95
CA LEU A 152 -2.97 1.45 -6.29
C LEU A 152 -3.75 2.51 -5.49
N SER A 153 -4.35 3.49 -6.16
CA SER A 153 -5.28 4.45 -5.55
C SER A 153 -6.72 4.08 -5.84
N PHE A 154 -7.55 4.01 -4.81
CA PHE A 154 -9.00 3.89 -4.99
C PHE A 154 -9.55 5.19 -5.58
N VAL A 155 -10.04 5.14 -6.82
CA VAL A 155 -10.54 6.30 -7.56
C VAL A 155 -11.99 6.66 -7.16
N GLY A 156 -12.74 5.69 -6.62
CA GLY A 156 -14.08 5.88 -6.07
C GLY A 156 -14.99 4.66 -6.28
N ALA A 157 -16.05 4.55 -5.48
CA ALA A 157 -17.19 3.67 -5.76
C ALA A 157 -18.46 4.49 -5.57
N GLU A 158 -19.23 4.65 -6.64
CA GLU A 158 -20.55 5.25 -6.59
C GLU A 158 -21.59 4.20 -6.20
N THR A 159 -22.61 4.61 -5.43
CA THR A 159 -23.73 3.74 -5.03
C THR A 159 -24.59 3.29 -6.22
N THR A 160 -24.35 3.87 -7.40
CA THR A 160 -25.01 3.66 -8.69
C THR A 160 -24.14 2.89 -9.68
N GLY A 161 -23.04 2.26 -9.21
CA GLY A 161 -22.12 1.51 -10.07
C GLY A 161 -22.87 0.53 -10.97
N LEU A 162 -22.95 0.86 -12.26
CA LEU A 162 -23.49 -0.01 -13.30
C LEU A 162 -22.72 -1.33 -13.26
N SER A 163 -23.45 -2.45 -13.33
CA SER A 163 -22.89 -3.79 -13.43
C SER A 163 -21.79 -3.81 -14.50
N THR A 164 -20.65 -4.44 -14.17
CA THR A 164 -19.51 -4.60 -15.08
C THR A 164 -19.99 -5.29 -16.36
N GLY A 165 -20.15 -4.53 -17.44
CA GLY A 165 -20.30 -5.10 -18.77
C GLY A 165 -19.05 -5.90 -19.13
N ILE A 166 -19.20 -6.79 -20.11
CA ILE A 166 -18.17 -7.77 -20.54
C ILE A 166 -16.80 -7.15 -20.92
N HIS A 167 -16.73 -5.82 -21.06
CA HIS A 167 -15.57 -5.06 -21.52
C HIS A 167 -14.86 -4.24 -20.44
N GLY A 168 -15.29 -4.26 -19.17
CA GLY A 168 -14.59 -3.56 -18.09
C GLY A 168 -14.58 -2.03 -18.23
N TYR A 169 -13.67 -1.35 -17.53
CA TYR A 169 -13.49 0.11 -17.60
C TYR A 169 -12.40 0.48 -18.60
N ASP A 170 -12.56 1.61 -19.29
CA ASP A 170 -11.52 2.18 -20.14
C ASP A 170 -10.32 2.66 -19.30
N ILE A 171 -9.13 2.16 -19.64
CA ILE A 171 -7.87 2.59 -19.05
C ILE A 171 -7.36 3.78 -19.86
N ASN A 172 -7.39 4.98 -19.27
CA ASN A 172 -6.83 6.18 -19.88
C ASN A 172 -5.34 6.32 -19.51
N ILE A 173 -4.44 6.00 -20.44
CA ILE A 173 -2.99 6.19 -20.26
C ILE A 173 -2.65 7.64 -20.59
N THR A 174 -2.44 8.47 -19.57
CA THR A 174 -2.18 9.91 -19.73
C THR A 174 -0.74 10.24 -20.14
N GLN A 175 0.19 9.29 -20.01
CA GLN A 175 1.58 9.47 -20.45
C GLN A 175 2.20 8.12 -20.83
N ALA A 176 2.60 7.98 -22.09
CA ALA A 176 3.36 6.82 -22.57
C ALA A 176 4.80 6.88 -22.02
N ALA A 177 5.35 5.72 -21.66
CA ALA A 177 6.75 5.64 -21.27
C ALA A 177 7.64 5.93 -22.50
N THR A 178 8.45 6.99 -22.45
CA THR A 178 9.50 7.28 -23.44
C THR A 178 10.86 6.86 -22.90
N HIS A 179 11.77 6.44 -23.78
CA HIS A 179 13.16 6.16 -23.42
C HIS A 179 13.85 7.41 -22.85
N SER A 180 14.75 7.21 -21.88
CA SER A 180 15.60 8.27 -21.35
C SER A 180 16.68 8.62 -22.38
N SER A 181 16.91 9.90 -22.67
CA SER A 181 17.95 10.38 -23.61
C SER A 181 18.89 11.37 -22.93
N ILE A 182 20.13 11.47 -23.41
CA ILE A 182 21.15 12.39 -22.91
C ILE A 182 21.92 13.00 -24.08
N SER A 183 21.77 14.31 -24.30
CA SER A 183 22.53 15.02 -25.33
C SER A 183 23.79 15.69 -24.74
N GLY A 184 24.92 15.54 -25.43
CA GLY A 184 26.16 16.24 -25.15
C GLY A 184 26.06 17.75 -25.41
N THR A 185 26.92 18.53 -24.76
CA THR A 185 26.97 19.99 -24.92
C THR A 185 27.97 20.47 -25.98
N VAL A 186 28.90 19.60 -26.39
CA VAL A 186 29.94 19.90 -27.38
C VAL A 186 29.72 19.01 -28.60
N ALA A 187 29.65 19.62 -29.78
CA ALA A 187 29.59 18.88 -31.03
C ALA A 187 30.94 18.25 -31.35
N LEU A 188 30.93 17.00 -31.80
CA LEU A 188 32.08 16.32 -32.36
C LEU A 188 32.41 16.96 -33.72
N THR A 189 33.59 17.57 -33.84
CA THR A 189 34.09 18.20 -35.07
C THR A 189 35.31 17.46 -35.60
N GLN A 190 35.64 17.69 -36.88
CA GLN A 190 36.83 17.09 -37.50
C GLN A 190 38.12 17.44 -36.75
N GLU A 191 38.24 18.65 -36.21
CA GLU A 191 39.40 19.08 -35.43
C GLU A 191 39.56 18.27 -34.12
N ILE A 192 38.46 17.92 -33.46
CA ILE A 192 38.47 17.10 -32.24
C ILE A 192 38.88 15.65 -32.56
N ILE A 193 38.43 15.13 -33.71
CA ILE A 193 38.79 13.78 -34.18
C ILE A 193 40.26 13.71 -34.55
N ASP A 194 40.76 14.71 -35.29
CA ASP A 194 42.16 14.76 -35.71
C ASP A 194 43.13 15.03 -34.56
N ALA A 195 42.65 15.66 -33.48
CA ALA A 195 43.38 15.77 -32.22
C ALA A 195 43.50 14.43 -31.45
N GLY A 196 42.74 13.40 -31.82
CA GLY A 196 42.83 12.07 -31.22
C GLY A 196 42.22 12.00 -29.82
N GLU A 197 41.21 12.82 -29.54
CA GLU A 197 40.50 12.88 -28.26
C GLU A 197 39.81 11.56 -27.91
N GLN A 198 39.62 11.32 -26.61
CA GLN A 198 38.96 10.13 -26.08
C GLN A 198 37.54 10.43 -25.61
N ILE A 199 36.59 9.65 -26.09
CA ILE A 199 35.19 9.66 -25.68
C ILE A 199 34.98 8.53 -24.67
N THR A 200 34.53 8.88 -23.46
CA THR A 200 34.22 7.91 -22.41
C THR A 200 32.72 7.88 -22.14
N ILE A 201 32.12 6.70 -22.26
CA ILE A 201 30.70 6.45 -21.97
C ILE A 201 30.61 5.51 -20.77
N VAL A 202 29.82 5.91 -19.77
CA VAL A 202 29.63 5.13 -18.54
C VAL A 202 28.14 4.89 -18.33
N GLU A 203 27.74 3.62 -18.32
CA GLU A 203 26.39 3.22 -17.99
C GLU A 203 26.42 2.01 -17.06
N SER A 204 25.65 2.06 -15.97
CA SER A 204 25.45 0.92 -15.05
C SER A 204 26.75 0.21 -14.62
N GLY A 205 27.84 0.96 -14.48
CA GLY A 205 29.15 0.46 -14.05
C GLY A 205 30.04 -0.11 -15.17
N ARG A 206 29.58 -0.12 -16.42
CA ARG A 206 30.40 -0.44 -17.60
C ARG A 206 30.96 0.85 -18.20
N VAL A 207 32.21 0.79 -18.65
CA VAL A 207 32.93 1.94 -19.20
C VAL A 207 33.44 1.58 -20.59
N VAL A 208 33.09 2.40 -21.59
CA VAL A 208 33.68 2.37 -22.93
C VAL A 208 34.60 3.57 -23.07
N ASN A 209 35.86 3.30 -23.37
CA ASN A 209 36.86 4.32 -23.70
C ASN A 209 37.17 4.19 -25.19
N PHE A 210 36.61 5.08 -25.99
CA PHE A 210 36.81 5.12 -27.43
C PHE A 210 37.74 6.27 -27.79
N LYS A 211 38.84 5.97 -28.48
CA LYS A 211 39.78 7.00 -28.95
C LYS A 211 39.55 7.28 -30.42
N THR A 212 39.39 8.55 -30.77
CA THR A 212 39.24 8.97 -32.17
C THR A 212 40.54 8.76 -32.96
N VAL A 213 40.41 8.48 -34.26
CA VAL A 213 41.54 8.23 -35.16
C VAL A 213 41.60 9.34 -36.20
N ALA A 214 42.74 10.05 -36.25
CA ALA A 214 42.95 11.14 -37.18
C ALA A 214 42.78 10.70 -38.65
N GLY A 215 42.10 11.52 -39.44
CA GLY A 215 41.79 11.23 -40.85
C GLY A 215 40.53 10.39 -41.08
N THR A 216 39.77 10.05 -40.04
CA THR A 216 38.41 9.49 -40.20
C THR A 216 37.37 10.61 -40.22
N SER A 217 36.31 10.47 -41.01
CA SER A 217 35.21 11.44 -41.03
C SER A 217 34.31 11.31 -39.79
N VAL A 218 33.61 12.39 -39.42
CA VAL A 218 32.72 12.43 -38.25
C VAL A 218 31.73 11.27 -38.26
N GLU A 219 31.10 10.97 -39.40
CA GLU A 219 30.14 9.87 -39.54
C GLU A 219 30.78 8.48 -39.33
N GLN A 220 32.00 8.26 -39.85
CA GLN A 220 32.73 7.02 -39.67
C GLN A 220 33.15 6.83 -38.20
N THR A 221 33.58 7.90 -37.54
CA THR A 221 33.92 7.89 -36.11
C THR A 221 32.70 7.55 -35.26
N LEU A 222 31.52 8.09 -35.57
CA LEU A 222 30.28 7.78 -34.87
C LEU A 222 29.83 6.34 -35.09
N THR A 223 29.96 5.82 -36.31
CA THR A 223 29.69 4.41 -36.60
C THR A 223 30.62 3.47 -35.83
N GLN A 224 31.91 3.81 -35.76
CA GLN A 224 32.90 3.06 -34.97
C GLN A 224 32.61 3.14 -33.46
N LEU A 225 32.17 4.30 -32.97
CA LEU A 225 31.74 4.49 -31.59
C LEU A 225 30.51 3.64 -31.26
N THR A 226 29.49 3.62 -32.12
CA THR A 226 28.31 2.74 -31.96
C THR A 226 28.72 1.26 -31.90
N GLY A 227 29.63 0.84 -32.77
CA GLY A 227 30.19 -0.52 -32.74
C GLY A 227 30.93 -0.83 -31.44
N ALA A 228 31.68 0.13 -30.89
CA ALA A 228 32.38 -0.03 -29.61
C ALA A 228 31.42 -0.11 -28.41
N ILE A 229 30.32 0.65 -28.43
CA ILE A 229 29.25 0.58 -27.40
C ILE A 229 28.58 -0.79 -27.43
N GLN A 230 28.20 -1.28 -28.62
CA GLN A 230 27.58 -2.59 -28.78
C GLN A 230 28.54 -3.73 -28.36
N ALA A 231 29.82 -3.65 -28.75
CA ALA A 231 30.81 -4.65 -28.38
C ALA A 231 31.07 -4.71 -26.86
N ALA A 232 30.93 -3.58 -26.16
CA ALA A 232 31.02 -3.52 -24.71
C ALA A 232 29.72 -3.92 -23.99
N GLY A 233 28.64 -4.20 -24.73
CA GLY A 233 27.34 -4.60 -24.20
C GLY A 233 26.67 -3.52 -23.35
N ILE A 234 26.90 -2.24 -23.65
CA ILE A 234 26.18 -1.13 -23.04
C ILE A 234 24.82 -1.00 -23.76
N GLU A 235 23.71 -0.83 -23.02
CA GLU A 235 22.35 -0.79 -23.57
C GLU A 235 21.94 0.65 -23.96
N VAL A 236 22.87 1.37 -24.60
CA VAL A 236 22.67 2.74 -25.11
C VAL A 236 22.69 2.71 -26.63
N GLU A 237 21.75 3.42 -27.23
CA GLU A 237 21.71 3.68 -28.67
C GLU A 237 22.11 5.14 -28.91
N LEU A 238 23.13 5.36 -29.75
CA LEU A 238 23.48 6.70 -30.22
C LEU A 238 22.46 7.12 -31.27
N VAL A 239 21.79 8.23 -31.03
CA VAL A 239 20.85 8.82 -31.98
C VAL A 239 21.63 9.63 -33.01
N GLN A 240 21.78 9.07 -34.20
CA GLN A 240 22.47 9.73 -35.32
C GLN A 240 21.45 10.41 -36.25
N PRO A 241 21.76 11.61 -36.76
CA PRO A 241 20.96 12.24 -37.83
C PRO A 241 21.08 11.43 -39.13
N ASP A 242 20.06 11.53 -40.00
CA ASP A 242 20.00 10.81 -41.28
C ASP A 242 21.20 11.18 -42.20
N SER A 243 22.03 10.19 -42.51
CA SER A 243 23.26 10.34 -43.31
C SER A 243 23.01 10.76 -44.76
N SER A 244 21.77 10.70 -45.24
CA SER A 244 21.42 11.18 -46.59
C SER A 244 21.30 12.71 -46.69
N VAL A 245 21.31 13.44 -45.57
CA VAL A 245 21.03 14.89 -45.51
C VAL A 245 22.19 15.71 -44.93
N THR A 246 23.13 15.08 -44.21
CA THR A 246 24.27 15.76 -43.56
C THR A 246 25.60 15.44 -44.24
N ASP A 247 26.47 16.46 -44.37
CA ASP A 247 27.85 16.24 -44.82
C ASP A 247 28.61 15.35 -43.82
N SER A 248 29.39 14.41 -44.35
CA SER A 248 30.25 13.47 -43.62
C SER A 248 31.21 14.11 -42.60
N HIS A 249 31.53 15.40 -42.76
CA HIS A 249 32.41 16.17 -41.86
C HIS A 249 31.66 17.23 -41.03
N ALA A 250 30.32 17.28 -41.12
CA ALA A 250 29.53 18.24 -40.38
C ALA A 250 29.65 17.99 -38.86
N PRO A 251 29.73 19.04 -38.03
CA PRO A 251 29.69 18.91 -36.57
C PRO A 251 28.43 18.18 -36.09
N GLN A 252 28.58 17.14 -35.27
CA GLN A 252 27.44 16.37 -34.73
C GLN A 252 27.45 16.33 -33.20
N ILE A 253 26.29 16.58 -32.59
CA ILE A 253 26.10 16.45 -31.14
C ILE A 253 25.72 15.00 -30.84
N LEU A 254 26.43 14.37 -29.89
CA LEU A 254 26.10 13.04 -29.41
C LEU A 254 24.81 13.09 -28.60
N THR A 255 23.80 12.29 -28.97
CA THR A 255 22.53 12.14 -28.24
C THR A 255 22.20 10.68 -28.05
#